data_AF-A0A8D0FXY9-F1
#
_entry.id   AF-A0A8D0FXY9-F1
#
_cell.length_a   1.000
_cell.length_b   1.000
_cell.length_c   1.000
_cell.angle_alpha   90.00
_cell.angle_beta   90.00
_cell.angle_gamma   90.00
#
_symmetry.space_group_name_H-M   'P 1'
#
loop_
_entity.id
_entity.type
_entity.pdbx_description
1 polymer ?
#
loop_
_entity_poly.entity_id
_entity_poly.type
_entity_poly.pdbx_seq_one_letter_code
_entity_poly.pdbx_strand_id
1 'polypeptide(L)'
;MPHSSCPSLGCSLGMPSEILLKILSYLDAVSLLCIGCVNKRFYHLANDNMIWLKIYSFFLPKRTNWKAKSVDEAAVSMNLTTLQDRESGYWKKEYIVKQITTGKTGITQLLKPINAYTGLPLKTKEAIKASGLGWVIVLKDRNGKEYAMEQVEILFNDTSVTLFWYGTSWPCLTSLSALELFGVTPLFFDRGKYQSRLQPRSIIAQYNLSNLTKASKMIGFDTLVQLYSLNPGLLLGLWKKGNEIAFVMASLHYHHLLERSTLGSATTQYVLPPHKPILDDIDPKYGLHGYQLHIDMHSGGHAYMCGTFRNLFCRKEYIRNGYLRLSVVSYKNNSQHLPLVGKAGFFWKTDVFEGINSFMMDVTVLDEAGKPFWCFSAPVFMKASSEPDCFYDCMGPSYCLNYVDSDGKVCVKLVGMEEPKEYYIVSMVLYVSTKKVNSWYGTNY
;
A
#
# COMPACT_ATOMS: atom_id res chain seq x y z
N MET A 1 -30.88 -38.61 32.01
CA MET A 1 -29.59 -38.14 32.55
C MET A 1 -29.38 -36.69 32.10
N PRO A 2 -29.24 -35.73 33.02
CA PRO A 2 -28.99 -34.34 32.66
C PRO A 2 -27.48 -34.11 32.52
N HIS A 3 -27.03 -33.64 31.36
CA HIS A 3 -25.67 -33.15 31.17
C HIS A 3 -25.69 -31.63 30.95
N SER A 4 -25.30 -30.94 32.02
CA SER A 4 -24.46 -29.73 32.03
C SER A 4 -24.77 -28.65 30.99
N SER A 5 -25.69 -27.76 31.36
CA SER A 5 -25.73 -26.38 30.90
C SER A 5 -24.41 -25.66 31.22
N CYS A 6 -23.73 -25.17 30.17
CA CYS A 6 -22.66 -24.19 30.27
C CYS A 6 -23.11 -22.98 31.13
N PRO A 7 -22.28 -22.42 32.01
CA PRO A 7 -22.60 -21.16 32.65
C PRO A 7 -22.58 -20.06 31.59
N SER A 8 -23.78 -19.56 31.31
CA SER A 8 -24.03 -18.42 30.44
C SER A 8 -23.34 -17.17 30.98
N LEU A 9 -23.01 -16.25 30.07
CA LEU A 9 -22.53 -14.87 30.28
C LEU A 9 -23.41 -13.99 31.21
N GLY A 10 -24.37 -14.54 31.96
CA GLY A 10 -25.35 -13.83 32.78
C GLY A 10 -24.82 -13.26 34.10
N CYS A 11 -23.68 -13.73 34.62
CA CYS A 11 -23.20 -13.30 35.93
C CYS A 11 -22.54 -11.90 35.95
N SER A 12 -22.25 -11.29 34.80
CA SER A 12 -21.56 -9.98 34.73
C SER A 12 -22.51 -8.76 34.71
N LEU A 13 -23.81 -8.96 34.45
CA LEU A 13 -24.79 -7.87 34.42
C LEU A 13 -25.37 -7.49 35.80
N GLY A 14 -25.25 -8.35 36.81
CA GLY A 14 -25.83 -8.16 38.15
C GLY A 14 -24.88 -7.54 39.20
N MET A 15 -23.60 -7.34 38.89
CA MET A 15 -22.65 -6.77 39.85
C MET A 15 -22.86 -5.25 40.06
N PRO A 16 -22.60 -4.71 41.27
CA PRO A 16 -22.53 -3.28 41.51
C PRO A 16 -21.48 -2.58 40.64
N SER A 17 -21.74 -1.33 40.26
CA SER A 17 -20.87 -0.57 39.35
C SER A 17 -19.48 -0.32 39.94
N GLU A 18 -19.37 -0.24 41.27
CA GLU A 18 -18.13 -0.04 42.02
C GLU A 18 -17.18 -1.24 41.86
N ILE A 19 -17.73 -2.46 41.91
CA ILE A 19 -16.97 -3.69 41.71
C ILE A 19 -16.51 -3.79 40.26
N LEU A 20 -17.39 -3.47 39.31
CA LEU A 20 -17.07 -3.44 37.89
C LEU A 20 -15.98 -2.41 37.58
N LEU A 21 -16.07 -1.18 38.09
CA LEU A 21 -15.03 -0.16 37.92
C LEU A 21 -13.68 -0.62 38.49
N LYS A 22 -13.69 -1.31 39.64
CA LYS A 22 -12.46 -1.87 40.20
C LYS A 22 -11.86 -2.92 39.28
N ILE A 23 -12.66 -3.82 38.71
CA ILE A 23 -12.21 -4.81 37.71
C ILE A 23 -11.64 -4.10 36.47
N LEU A 24 -12.38 -3.13 35.92
CA LEU A 24 -11.98 -2.37 34.74
C LEU A 24 -10.69 -1.57 34.97
N SER A 25 -10.42 -1.12 36.20
CA SER A 25 -9.21 -0.36 36.54
C SER A 25 -7.89 -1.15 36.42
N TYR A 26 -7.96 -2.48 36.29
CA TYR A 26 -6.82 -3.37 36.04
C TYR A 26 -6.56 -3.64 34.56
N LEU A 27 -7.48 -3.24 33.68
CA LEU A 27 -7.36 -3.50 32.25
C LEU A 27 -6.49 -2.45 31.58
N ASP A 28 -5.79 -2.88 30.52
CA ASP A 28 -5.07 -1.98 29.63
C ASP A 28 -6.04 -1.17 28.76
N ALA A 29 -5.51 -0.12 28.11
CA ALA A 29 -6.30 0.77 27.27
C ALA A 29 -7.04 0.03 26.15
N VAL A 30 -6.44 -0.99 25.53
CA VAL A 30 -7.05 -1.75 24.43
C VAL A 30 -8.24 -2.54 24.95
N SER A 31 -8.06 -3.28 26.04
CA SER A 31 -9.12 -4.07 26.67
C SER A 31 -10.28 -3.19 27.15
N LEU A 32 -10.01 -2.01 27.70
CA LEU A 32 -11.04 -1.04 28.07
C LEU A 32 -11.87 -0.56 26.88
N LEU A 33 -11.22 -0.25 25.75
CA LEU A 33 -11.94 0.10 24.53
C LEU A 33 -12.82 -1.05 24.03
N CYS A 34 -12.29 -2.28 24.02
CA CYS A 34 -13.03 -3.47 23.61
C CYS A 34 -14.26 -3.72 24.50
N ILE A 35 -14.12 -3.60 25.82
CA ILE A 35 -15.23 -3.78 26.75
C ILE A 35 -16.30 -2.70 26.57
N GLY A 36 -15.90 -1.47 26.25
CA GLY A 36 -16.83 -0.40 25.91
C GLY A 36 -17.76 -0.73 24.74
N CYS A 37 -17.40 -1.66 23.86
CA CYS A 37 -18.22 -2.10 22.73
C CYS A 37 -19.18 -3.25 23.06
N VAL A 38 -19.16 -3.79 24.29
CA VAL A 38 -19.96 -4.96 24.67
C VAL A 38 -21.42 -4.59 24.94
N ASN A 39 -21.68 -3.57 25.76
CA ASN A 39 -23.03 -3.05 26.03
C ASN A 39 -22.99 -1.61 26.54
N LYS A 40 -24.17 -0.96 26.63
CA LYS A 40 -24.29 0.43 27.11
C LYS A 40 -23.72 0.66 28.50
N ARG A 41 -23.92 -0.29 29.43
CA ARG A 41 -23.41 -0.17 30.81
C ARG A 41 -21.88 -0.16 30.83
N PHE A 42 -21.25 -1.12 30.16
CA PHE A 42 -19.80 -1.17 30.01
C PHE A 42 -19.26 0.01 29.21
N TYR A 43 -19.99 0.53 28.23
CA TYR A 43 -19.61 1.75 27.52
C TYR A 43 -19.47 2.95 28.48
N HIS A 44 -20.45 3.17 29.35
CA HIS A 44 -20.38 4.25 30.34
C HIS A 44 -19.26 4.03 31.36
N LEU A 45 -19.13 2.82 31.91
CA LEU A 45 -18.09 2.50 32.90
C LEU A 45 -16.68 2.55 32.30
N ALA A 46 -16.51 2.13 31.04
CA ALA A 46 -15.23 2.20 30.34
C ALA A 46 -14.85 3.63 29.93
N ASN A 47 -15.75 4.61 30.03
CA ASN A 47 -15.45 6.03 29.82
C ASN A 47 -15.18 6.77 31.16
N ASP A 48 -14.97 6.04 32.25
CA ASP A 48 -14.67 6.63 33.55
C ASP A 48 -13.35 7.41 33.53
N ASN A 49 -13.43 8.69 33.90
CA ASN A 49 -12.31 9.62 33.82
C ASN A 49 -11.17 9.27 34.79
N MET A 50 -11.46 8.60 35.91
CA MET A 50 -10.43 8.22 36.90
C MET A 50 -9.55 7.07 36.37
N ILE A 51 -10.16 6.08 35.72
CA ILE A 51 -9.43 4.98 35.07
C ILE A 51 -8.49 5.54 33.99
N TRP A 52 -9.00 6.41 33.12
CA TRP A 52 -8.19 6.99 32.03
C TRP A 52 -7.13 7.96 32.51
N LEU A 53 -7.39 8.76 33.56
CA LEU A 53 -6.36 9.62 34.16
C LEU A 53 -5.20 8.79 34.71
N LYS A 54 -5.50 7.66 35.36
CA LYS A 54 -4.48 6.73 35.87
C LYS A 54 -3.63 6.19 34.72
N ILE A 55 -4.25 5.69 33.65
CA ILE A 55 -3.55 5.20 32.44
C ILE A 55 -2.69 6.30 31.81
N TYR A 56 -3.25 7.51 31.67
CA TYR A 56 -2.53 8.66 31.13
C TYR A 56 -1.31 9.05 31.98
N SER A 57 -1.44 8.98 33.30
CA SER A 57 -0.35 9.31 34.24
C SER A 57 0.78 8.29 34.18
N PHE A 58 0.48 7.00 33.98
CA PHE A 58 1.51 5.98 33.75
C PHE A 58 2.25 6.16 32.42
N PHE A 59 1.61 6.77 31.42
CA PHE A 59 2.21 7.02 30.11
C PHE A 59 3.13 8.25 30.06
N LEU A 60 2.95 9.22 30.95
CA LEU A 60 3.88 10.35 31.03
C LEU A 60 5.28 9.82 31.38
N PRO A 61 6.32 10.20 30.61
CA PRO A 61 7.67 9.79 30.97
C PRO A 61 7.95 10.29 32.38
N LYS A 62 8.24 9.37 33.30
CA LYS A 62 8.80 9.73 34.62
C LYS A 62 10.02 10.58 34.32
N ARG A 63 9.91 11.91 34.49
CA ARG A 63 11.07 12.80 34.44
C ARG A 63 12.06 12.22 35.43
N THR A 64 13.15 11.67 34.92
CA THR A 64 14.18 11.07 35.73
C THR A 64 14.75 12.16 36.64
N ASN A 65 14.56 11.94 37.94
CA ASN A 65 15.43 12.42 39.02
C ASN A 65 15.64 13.93 39.16
N TRP A 66 14.56 14.71 39.22
CA TRP A 66 14.58 15.95 40.01
C TRP A 66 13.62 15.79 41.18
N LYS A 67 14.16 15.75 42.40
CA LYS A 67 13.39 15.73 43.65
C LYS A 67 12.54 17.00 43.73
N ALA A 68 11.32 16.96 43.21
CA ALA A 68 10.28 17.94 43.48
C ALA A 68 9.00 17.17 43.83
N LYS A 69 8.96 16.64 45.05
CA LYS A 69 7.82 15.89 45.61
C LYS A 69 6.53 16.71 45.79
N SER A 70 6.47 17.98 45.35
CA SER A 70 5.34 18.87 45.65
C SER A 70 4.51 19.31 44.45
N VAL A 71 5.02 19.26 43.22
CA VAL A 71 4.31 19.83 42.05
C VAL A 71 3.44 18.79 41.34
N ASP A 72 3.87 17.52 41.28
CA ASP A 72 3.09 16.45 40.64
C ASP A 72 1.87 16.02 41.47
N GLU A 73 1.97 15.96 42.81
CA GLU A 73 0.81 15.71 43.68
C GLU A 73 -0.19 16.89 43.68
N ALA A 74 0.31 18.13 43.56
CA ALA A 74 -0.51 19.32 43.41
C ALA A 74 -1.20 19.39 42.03
N ALA A 75 -0.53 19.00 40.96
CA ALA A 75 -1.10 18.94 39.61
C ALA A 75 -2.13 17.80 39.48
N VAL A 76 -1.88 16.63 40.09
CA VAL A 76 -2.84 15.52 40.13
C VAL A 76 -4.06 15.86 41.01
N SER A 77 -3.88 16.58 42.12
CA SER A 77 -4.98 17.05 42.98
C SER A 77 -5.78 18.23 42.38
N MET A 78 -5.15 19.17 41.66
CA MET A 78 -5.84 20.17 40.83
C MET A 78 -6.60 19.53 39.65
N ASN A 79 -6.04 18.47 39.06
CA ASN A 79 -6.74 17.70 38.04
C ASN A 79 -7.92 16.90 38.61
N LEU A 80 -7.87 16.48 39.88
CA LEU A 80 -8.97 15.81 40.59
C LEU A 80 -10.15 16.75 40.89
N THR A 81 -9.86 18.00 41.27
CA THR A 81 -10.89 19.04 41.52
C THR A 81 -11.54 19.51 40.23
N THR A 82 -10.80 19.57 39.11
CA THR A 82 -11.35 19.84 37.77
C THR A 82 -11.96 18.60 37.09
N LEU A 83 -11.95 17.43 37.73
CA LEU A 83 -12.43 16.17 37.15
C LEU A 83 -13.96 16.01 37.26
N GLN A 84 -14.58 16.65 38.27
CA GLN A 84 -16.04 16.65 38.46
C GLN A 84 -16.77 17.48 37.40
N ASP A 85 -16.12 18.49 36.81
CA ASP A 85 -16.70 19.37 35.77
C ASP A 85 -16.46 18.87 34.33
N ARG A 86 -15.68 17.80 34.13
CA ARG A 86 -15.34 17.31 32.79
C ARG A 86 -16.31 16.23 32.31
N GLU A 87 -16.66 16.31 31.03
CA GLU A 87 -17.46 15.29 30.37
C GLU A 87 -16.87 13.88 30.53
N SER A 88 -17.75 12.87 30.62
CA SER A 88 -17.35 11.46 30.62
C SER A 88 -16.50 11.13 29.39
N GLY A 89 -15.39 10.43 29.59
CA GLY A 89 -14.46 10.05 28.52
C GLY A 89 -13.53 11.18 28.05
N TYR A 90 -13.46 12.32 28.74
CA TYR A 90 -12.49 13.37 28.45
C TYR A 90 -11.04 12.83 28.41
N TRP A 91 -10.61 12.14 29.47
CA TRP A 91 -9.24 11.64 29.56
C TRP A 91 -8.95 10.51 28.57
N LYS A 92 -9.98 9.76 28.17
CA LYS A 92 -9.91 8.80 27.07
C LYS A 92 -9.59 9.50 25.74
N LYS A 93 -10.30 10.58 25.43
CA LYS A 93 -10.06 11.38 24.21
C LYS A 93 -8.65 11.94 24.21
N GLU A 94 -8.23 12.59 25.30
CA GLU A 94 -6.88 13.15 25.45
C GLU A 94 -5.78 12.10 25.30
N TYR A 95 -5.95 10.93 25.94
CA TYR A 95 -4.99 9.83 25.82
C TYR A 95 -4.87 9.35 24.36
N ILE A 96 -6.00 9.10 23.68
CA ILE A 96 -6.01 8.65 22.29
C ILE A 96 -5.36 9.70 21.37
N VAL A 97 -5.73 10.98 21.51
CA VAL A 97 -5.16 12.08 20.72
C VAL A 97 -3.65 12.16 20.91
N LYS A 98 -3.16 12.04 22.15
CA LYS A 98 -1.73 12.07 22.45
C LYS A 98 -0.98 10.88 21.88
N GLN A 99 -1.55 9.67 21.95
CA GLN A 99 -0.98 8.46 21.34
C GLN A 99 -0.83 8.62 19.82
N ILE A 100 -1.91 9.04 19.16
CA ILE A 100 -1.93 9.27 17.70
C ILE A 100 -0.91 10.35 17.33
N THR A 101 -0.85 11.45 18.07
CA THR A 101 0.07 12.56 17.79
C THR A 101 1.53 12.12 17.97
N THR A 102 1.85 11.41 19.06
CA THR A 102 3.21 10.91 19.30
C THR A 102 3.66 9.96 18.19
N GLY A 103 2.82 9.00 17.81
CA GLY A 103 3.13 8.09 16.71
C GLY A 103 3.28 8.81 15.36
N LYS A 104 2.36 9.74 15.03
CA LYS A 104 2.45 10.56 13.82
C LYS A 104 3.74 11.39 13.76
N THR A 105 4.17 11.98 14.88
CA THR A 105 5.43 12.74 14.91
C THR A 105 6.65 11.84 14.66
N GLY A 106 6.69 10.65 15.24
CA GLY A 106 7.76 9.67 14.99
C GLY A 106 7.80 9.21 13.52
N ILE A 107 6.63 8.89 12.94
CA ILE A 107 6.51 8.53 11.53
C ILE A 107 6.95 9.69 10.63
N THR A 108 6.49 10.91 10.93
CA THR A 108 6.87 12.11 10.16
C THR A 108 8.38 12.32 10.17
N GLN A 109 9.05 12.11 11.31
CA GLN A 109 10.51 12.20 11.39
C GLN A 109 11.23 11.14 10.54
N LEU A 110 10.68 9.93 10.44
CA LEU A 110 11.22 8.90 9.56
C LEU A 110 11.03 9.23 8.08
N LEU A 111 9.96 9.94 7.72
CA LEU A 111 9.65 10.29 6.32
C LEU A 111 10.36 11.58 5.83
N LYS A 112 10.91 12.40 6.72
CA LYS A 112 11.66 13.62 6.36
C LYS A 112 12.83 13.41 5.37
N PRO A 113 13.71 12.40 5.54
CA PRO A 113 14.82 12.20 4.60
C PRO A 113 14.31 11.67 3.26
N ILE A 114 14.55 12.42 2.17
CA ILE A 114 14.12 12.07 0.80
C ILE A 114 15.31 11.51 0.01
N ASN A 115 15.05 10.46 -0.77
CA ASN A 115 16.02 9.88 -1.69
C ASN A 115 16.10 10.72 -2.97
N ALA A 116 17.28 11.21 -3.33
CA ALA A 116 17.48 12.01 -4.54
C ALA A 116 17.26 11.23 -5.86
N TYR A 117 17.36 9.90 -5.84
CA TYR A 117 17.17 9.06 -7.02
C TYR A 117 15.69 8.71 -7.30
N THR A 118 14.86 8.67 -6.26
CA THR A 118 13.46 8.26 -6.39
C THR A 118 12.48 9.36 -5.98
N GLY A 119 12.93 10.45 -5.35
CA GLY A 119 12.05 11.49 -4.80
C GLY A 119 11.13 10.98 -3.67
N LEU A 120 11.37 9.76 -3.16
CA LEU A 120 10.58 9.10 -2.12
C LEU A 120 11.30 9.13 -0.77
N PRO A 121 10.59 8.98 0.36
CA PRO A 121 11.23 8.91 1.68
C PRO A 121 12.16 7.70 1.82
N LEU A 122 13.39 7.94 2.28
CA LEU A 122 14.45 6.93 2.44
C LEU A 122 14.08 5.82 3.42
N LYS A 123 13.29 6.14 4.45
CA LYS A 123 12.94 5.21 5.53
C LYS A 123 11.47 4.76 5.48
N THR A 124 10.93 4.61 4.27
CA THR A 124 9.51 4.22 4.10
C THR A 124 9.22 2.86 4.73
N LYS A 125 10.13 1.89 4.58
CA LYS A 125 10.02 0.56 5.19
C LYS A 125 9.97 0.62 6.72
N GLU A 126 10.86 1.41 7.33
CA GLU A 126 10.90 1.62 8.77
C GLU A 126 9.66 2.37 9.26
N ALA A 127 9.17 3.34 8.49
CA ALA A 127 7.95 4.09 8.79
C ALA A 127 6.72 3.17 8.79
N ILE A 128 6.59 2.30 7.79
CA ILE A 128 5.53 1.27 7.73
C ILE A 128 5.60 0.37 8.96
N LYS A 129 6.78 -0.18 9.27
CA LYS A 129 6.98 -1.04 10.44
C LYS A 129 6.69 -0.33 11.76
N ALA A 130 7.14 0.91 11.91
CA ALA A 130 6.92 1.72 13.12
C ALA A 130 5.46 2.13 13.29
N SER A 131 4.73 2.33 12.18
CA SER A 131 3.30 2.63 12.21
C SER A 131 2.43 1.42 12.58
N GLY A 132 2.97 0.21 12.51
CA GLY A 132 2.19 -1.02 12.64
C GLY A 132 1.18 -1.22 11.50
N LEU A 133 1.37 -0.53 10.37
CA LEU A 133 0.49 -0.63 9.21
C LEU A 133 0.52 -2.06 8.66
N GLY A 134 -0.66 -2.66 8.56
CA GLY A 134 -0.92 -3.90 7.85
C GLY A 134 -1.95 -3.70 6.74
N TRP A 135 -2.19 -4.76 5.98
CA TRP A 135 -3.16 -4.77 4.90
C TRP A 135 -4.07 -5.98 4.98
N VAL A 136 -5.33 -5.78 4.60
CA VAL A 136 -6.36 -6.81 4.61
C VAL A 136 -7.14 -6.70 3.30
N ILE A 137 -7.48 -7.83 2.70
CA ILE A 137 -8.45 -7.87 1.61
C ILE A 137 -9.82 -8.28 2.14
N VAL A 138 -10.87 -7.65 1.64
CA VAL A 138 -12.25 -8.02 1.93
C VAL A 138 -12.92 -8.43 0.63
N LEU A 139 -13.36 -9.68 0.57
CA LEU A 139 -14.12 -10.22 -0.53
C LEU A 139 -15.61 -10.08 -0.20
N LYS A 140 -16.36 -9.41 -1.07
CA LYS A 140 -17.81 -9.21 -0.91
C LYS A 140 -18.57 -10.18 -1.79
N ASP A 141 -19.53 -10.88 -1.19
CA ASP A 141 -20.51 -11.68 -1.91
C ASP A 141 -21.57 -10.78 -2.57
N ARG A 142 -22.30 -11.29 -3.55
CA ARG A 142 -23.51 -10.67 -4.11
C ARG A 142 -24.60 -10.48 -3.06
N ASN A 143 -24.60 -11.33 -2.03
CA ASN A 143 -25.52 -11.24 -0.89
C ASN A 143 -25.05 -10.25 0.19
N GLY A 144 -23.96 -9.51 -0.05
CA GLY A 144 -23.41 -8.52 0.91
C GLY A 144 -22.61 -9.13 2.06
N LYS A 145 -22.37 -10.44 2.06
CA LYS A 145 -21.51 -11.10 3.05
C LYS A 145 -20.05 -10.76 2.80
N GLU A 146 -19.33 -10.37 3.84
CA GLU A 146 -17.91 -9.99 3.77
C GLU A 146 -17.01 -11.11 4.29
N TYR A 147 -15.94 -11.40 3.55
CA TYR A 147 -14.87 -12.31 3.95
C TYR A 147 -13.55 -11.54 4.02
N ALA A 148 -13.09 -11.26 5.24
CA ALA A 148 -11.82 -10.58 5.46
C ALA A 148 -10.67 -11.60 5.51
N MET A 149 -9.64 -11.41 4.68
CA MET A 149 -8.43 -12.23 4.67
C MET A 149 -7.23 -11.39 5.09
N GLU A 150 -6.51 -11.88 6.08
CA GLU A 150 -5.28 -11.25 6.55
C GLU A 150 -4.13 -11.52 5.58
N GLN A 151 -3.26 -10.54 5.43
CA GLN A 151 -2.07 -10.64 4.61
C GLN A 151 -1.09 -11.65 5.24
N VAL A 152 -0.54 -12.53 4.40
CA VAL A 152 0.31 -13.65 4.84
C VAL A 152 1.79 -13.27 4.75
N GLU A 153 2.20 -12.69 3.61
CA GLU A 153 3.59 -12.31 3.37
C GLU A 153 3.71 -10.87 2.83
N ILE A 154 4.76 -10.17 3.27
CA ILE A 154 5.12 -8.81 2.82
C ILE A 154 6.54 -8.86 2.28
N LEU A 155 6.72 -8.37 1.06
CA LEU A 155 8.02 -8.14 0.46
C LEU A 155 8.21 -6.65 0.21
N PHE A 156 9.34 -6.11 0.66
CA PHE A 156 9.71 -4.72 0.43
C PHE A 156 10.69 -4.64 -0.73
N ASN A 157 10.33 -3.89 -1.77
CA ASN A 157 11.16 -3.59 -2.94
C ASN A 157 11.71 -2.16 -2.82
N ASP A 158 12.42 -1.67 -3.84
CA ASP A 158 13.09 -0.37 -3.79
C ASP A 158 12.10 0.81 -3.74
N THR A 159 11.04 0.75 -4.54
CA THR A 159 10.00 1.80 -4.63
C THR A 159 8.58 1.33 -4.34
N SER A 160 8.39 0.05 -4.00
CA SER A 160 7.08 -0.54 -3.73
C SER A 160 7.10 -1.60 -2.63
N VAL A 161 5.91 -2.00 -2.19
CA VAL A 161 5.69 -3.18 -1.36
C VAL A 161 4.80 -4.19 -2.10
N THR A 162 5.21 -5.45 -2.13
CA THR A 162 4.40 -6.56 -2.64
C THR A 162 3.76 -7.29 -1.48
N LEU A 163 2.44 -7.45 -1.54
CA LEU A 163 1.61 -8.10 -0.52
C LEU A 163 1.05 -9.40 -1.09
N PHE A 164 1.08 -10.46 -0.29
CA PHE A 164 0.60 -11.78 -0.68
C PHE A 164 -0.50 -12.29 0.24
N TRP A 165 -1.54 -12.83 -0.39
CA TRP A 165 -2.59 -13.62 0.24
C TRP A 165 -2.69 -14.96 -0.46
N TYR A 166 -2.45 -16.04 0.27
CA TYR A 166 -2.61 -17.41 -0.20
C TYR A 166 -3.10 -18.28 0.97
N GLY A 167 -3.69 -19.42 0.65
CA GLY A 167 -4.29 -20.32 1.64
C GLY A 167 -5.33 -21.23 1.00
N THR A 168 -5.92 -22.12 1.80
CA THR A 168 -6.84 -23.16 1.32
C THR A 168 -8.32 -22.78 1.45
N SER A 169 -8.65 -21.80 2.29
CA SER A 169 -10.03 -21.40 2.60
C SER A 169 -10.47 -20.14 1.85
N TRP A 170 -10.65 -20.22 0.53
CA TRP A 170 -11.18 -19.11 -0.26
C TRP A 170 -12.70 -19.23 -0.46
N PRO A 171 -13.47 -18.12 -0.42
CA PRO A 171 -14.87 -18.16 -0.84
C PRO A 171 -14.96 -18.44 -2.34
N CYS A 172 -16.08 -19.04 -2.75
CA CYS A 172 -16.30 -19.42 -4.14
C CYS A 172 -16.36 -18.17 -5.04
N LEU A 173 -15.52 -18.13 -6.08
CA LEU A 173 -15.39 -16.98 -6.97
C LEU A 173 -16.72 -16.55 -7.62
N THR A 174 -17.62 -17.50 -7.91
CA THR A 174 -18.91 -17.23 -8.56
C THR A 174 -19.89 -16.45 -7.67
N SER A 175 -19.75 -16.56 -6.34
CA SER A 175 -20.58 -15.80 -5.40
C SER A 175 -20.03 -14.39 -5.15
N LEU A 176 -18.76 -14.12 -5.50
CA LEU A 176 -18.13 -12.83 -5.26
C LEU A 176 -18.59 -11.76 -6.26
N SER A 177 -18.70 -10.54 -5.75
CA SER A 177 -19.04 -9.33 -6.51
C SER A 177 -17.86 -8.36 -6.57
N ALA A 178 -17.15 -8.17 -5.45
CA ALA A 178 -16.06 -7.21 -5.34
C ALA A 178 -14.93 -7.70 -4.43
N LEU A 179 -13.73 -7.17 -4.69
CA LEU A 179 -12.55 -7.28 -3.83
C LEU A 179 -12.14 -5.87 -3.43
N GLU A 180 -11.97 -5.66 -2.13
CA GLU A 180 -11.54 -4.37 -1.57
C GLU A 180 -10.24 -4.54 -0.79
N LEU A 181 -9.27 -3.68 -1.08
CA LEU A 181 -7.99 -3.64 -0.39
C LEU A 181 -7.99 -2.52 0.65
N PHE A 182 -7.68 -2.87 1.89
CA PHE A 182 -7.65 -1.94 3.01
C PHE A 182 -6.26 -1.83 3.63
N GLY A 183 -5.88 -0.60 3.98
CA GLY A 183 -4.85 -0.32 4.97
C GLY A 183 -5.45 -0.39 6.37
N VAL A 184 -4.75 -1.05 7.28
CA VAL A 184 -5.21 -1.29 8.66
C VAL A 184 -4.12 -0.83 9.60
N THR A 185 -4.44 0.14 10.45
CA THR A 185 -3.49 0.70 11.42
C THR A 185 -3.99 0.43 12.85
N PRO A 186 -3.11 0.01 13.77
CA PRO A 186 -3.50 -0.15 15.16
C PRO A 186 -3.79 1.22 15.79
N LEU A 187 -4.82 1.28 16.63
CA LEU A 187 -5.15 2.51 17.38
C LEU A 187 -4.05 2.91 18.36
N PHE A 188 -3.31 1.92 18.88
CA PHE A 188 -2.20 2.13 19.80
C PHE A 188 -0.95 1.45 19.23
N PHE A 189 0.16 2.18 19.22
CA PHE A 189 1.44 1.72 18.67
C PHE A 189 2.16 0.69 19.58
N ASP A 190 1.47 0.13 20.58
CA ASP A 190 2.07 -0.79 21.54
C ASP A 190 2.09 -2.23 21.01
N ARG A 191 3.20 -2.91 21.24
CA ARG A 191 3.67 -4.13 20.55
C ARG A 191 2.97 -5.41 21.01
N GLY A 192 1.65 -5.38 21.15
CA GLY A 192 0.85 -6.57 21.45
C GLY A 192 0.37 -7.26 20.18
N LYS A 193 0.58 -8.58 20.07
CA LYS A 193 0.08 -9.43 18.96
C LYS A 193 -1.45 -9.57 18.89
N TYR A 194 -2.21 -8.79 19.66
CA TYR A 194 -3.66 -8.91 19.73
C TYR A 194 -4.31 -7.95 18.75
N GLN A 195 -4.71 -8.48 17.59
CA GLN A 195 -5.56 -7.80 16.63
C GLN A 195 -6.92 -7.50 17.30
N SER A 196 -7.08 -6.27 17.76
CA SER A 196 -8.36 -5.78 18.25
C SER A 196 -9.33 -5.66 17.07
N ARG A 197 -10.61 -5.99 17.29
CA ARG A 197 -11.70 -5.72 16.34
C ARG A 197 -11.87 -4.22 16.03
N LEU A 198 -11.20 -3.33 16.77
CA LEU A 198 -11.31 -1.88 16.70
C LEU A 198 -10.22 -1.23 15.83
N GLN A 199 -9.80 -1.86 14.74
CA GLN A 199 -8.81 -1.28 13.85
C GLN A 199 -9.51 -0.45 12.75
N PRO A 200 -9.21 0.87 12.64
CA PRO A 200 -9.65 1.66 11.51
C PRO A 200 -9.16 1.04 10.21
N ARG A 201 -10.08 0.96 9.23
CA ARG A 201 -9.78 0.50 7.87
C ARG A 201 -9.86 1.69 6.93
N SER A 202 -8.83 1.85 6.11
CA SER A 202 -8.78 2.84 5.04
C SER A 202 -8.79 2.10 3.70
N ILE A 203 -9.81 2.31 2.88
CA ILE A 203 -9.87 1.68 1.56
C ILE A 203 -8.82 2.28 0.62
N ILE A 204 -8.00 1.42 0.01
CA ILE A 204 -6.93 1.81 -0.91
C ILE A 204 -7.39 1.65 -2.36
N ALA A 205 -8.07 0.54 -2.66
CA ALA A 205 -8.54 0.19 -3.99
C ALA A 205 -9.74 -0.76 -3.92
N GLN A 206 -10.61 -0.68 -4.92
CA GLN A 206 -11.77 -1.54 -5.08
C GLN A 206 -11.76 -2.13 -6.50
N TYR A 207 -12.04 -3.42 -6.60
CA TYR A 207 -12.00 -4.18 -7.84
C TYR A 207 -13.31 -4.93 -8.03
N ASN A 208 -13.82 -4.91 -9.26
CA ASN A 208 -15.03 -5.64 -9.62
C ASN A 208 -14.66 -7.06 -10.07
N LEU A 209 -15.21 -8.08 -9.38
CA LEU A 209 -14.97 -9.50 -9.69
C LEU A 209 -16.07 -10.12 -10.56
N SER A 210 -17.25 -9.49 -10.68
CA SER A 210 -18.43 -10.10 -11.30
C SER A 210 -18.25 -10.41 -12.79
N ASN A 211 -17.36 -9.67 -13.48
CA ASN A 211 -17.09 -9.79 -14.92
C ASN A 211 -15.63 -10.11 -15.20
N LEU A 212 -14.95 -10.87 -14.34
CA LEU A 212 -13.51 -11.11 -14.44
C LEU A 212 -13.06 -11.49 -15.87
N THR A 213 -13.73 -12.44 -16.51
CA THR A 213 -13.39 -12.91 -17.87
C THR A 213 -13.61 -11.88 -19.00
N LYS A 214 -14.42 -10.84 -18.78
CA LYS A 214 -14.69 -9.78 -19.77
C LYS A 214 -13.96 -8.48 -19.49
N ALA A 215 -13.71 -8.17 -18.22
CA ALA A 215 -13.20 -6.89 -17.76
C ALA A 215 -11.72 -6.93 -17.38
N SER A 216 -11.18 -8.09 -17.00
CA SER A 216 -9.78 -8.22 -16.61
C SER A 216 -8.94 -8.80 -17.76
N LYS A 217 -7.72 -8.29 -17.90
CA LYS A 217 -6.78 -8.77 -18.91
C LYS A 217 -6.09 -10.00 -18.34
N MET A 218 -6.35 -11.17 -18.92
CA MET A 218 -5.55 -12.37 -18.65
C MET A 218 -4.09 -12.06 -19.05
N ILE A 219 -3.20 -12.07 -18.06
CA ILE A 219 -1.79 -11.74 -18.23
C ILE A 219 -1.01 -12.97 -18.65
N GLY A 220 -1.31 -14.13 -18.06
CA GLY A 220 -0.55 -15.35 -18.31
C GLY A 220 -1.26 -16.56 -17.76
N PHE A 221 -0.68 -17.73 -18.02
CA PHE A 221 -1.14 -18.98 -17.46
C PHE A 221 0.04 -19.95 -17.39
N ASP A 222 -0.04 -20.89 -16.47
CA ASP A 222 0.82 -22.06 -16.42
C ASP A 222 -0.05 -23.33 -16.49
N THR A 223 0.51 -24.52 -16.35
CA THR A 223 -0.18 -25.82 -16.33
C THR A 223 -1.35 -25.86 -15.34
N LEU A 224 -1.23 -25.18 -14.20
CA LEU A 224 -2.21 -25.23 -13.11
C LEU A 224 -3.02 -23.95 -12.89
N VAL A 225 -2.45 -22.77 -13.17
CA VAL A 225 -3.04 -21.48 -12.79
C VAL A 225 -3.17 -20.53 -13.97
N GLN A 226 -4.21 -19.71 -13.95
CA GLN A 226 -4.41 -18.56 -14.83
C GLN A 226 -4.23 -17.26 -14.03
N LEU A 227 -3.54 -16.29 -14.62
CA LEU A 227 -3.22 -15.01 -14.00
C LEU A 227 -4.03 -13.88 -14.63
N TYR A 228 -4.71 -13.10 -13.80
CA TYR A 228 -5.53 -11.97 -14.19
C TYR A 228 -5.00 -10.67 -13.58
N SER A 229 -4.81 -9.65 -14.42
CA SER A 229 -4.51 -8.30 -13.95
C SER A 229 -5.77 -7.56 -13.56
N LEU A 230 -5.77 -6.99 -12.36
CA LEU A 230 -6.79 -6.07 -11.89
C LEU A 230 -6.12 -4.74 -11.58
N ASN A 231 -6.53 -3.69 -12.29
CA ASN A 231 -5.97 -2.36 -12.08
C ASN A 231 -6.66 -1.65 -10.92
N PRO A 232 -5.93 -0.96 -10.04
CA PRO A 232 -4.47 -0.75 -10.08
C PRO A 232 -3.65 -1.83 -9.34
N GLY A 233 -2.64 -2.42 -10.00
CA GLY A 233 -1.53 -3.12 -9.31
C GLY A 233 -1.87 -4.45 -8.63
N LEU A 234 -3.05 -5.03 -8.86
CA LEU A 234 -3.47 -6.30 -8.28
C LEU A 234 -3.36 -7.44 -9.30
N LEU A 235 -2.82 -8.57 -8.86
CA LEU A 235 -2.72 -9.81 -9.62
C LEU A 235 -3.53 -10.89 -8.91
N LEU A 236 -4.45 -11.51 -9.65
CA LEU A 236 -5.30 -12.59 -9.17
C LEU A 236 -4.91 -13.90 -9.87
N GLY A 237 -4.51 -14.90 -9.10
CA GLY A 237 -4.25 -16.25 -9.60
C GLY A 237 -5.46 -17.16 -9.37
N LEU A 238 -5.94 -17.81 -10.42
CA LEU A 238 -7.03 -18.78 -10.37
C LEU A 238 -6.58 -20.17 -10.79
N TRP A 239 -7.03 -21.20 -10.07
CA TRP A 239 -6.82 -22.59 -10.49
C TRP A 239 -7.58 -22.88 -11.79
N LYS A 240 -6.89 -23.45 -12.78
CA LYS A 240 -7.53 -23.90 -14.03
C LYS A 240 -8.63 -24.92 -13.79
N LYS A 241 -8.44 -25.79 -12.79
CA LYS A 241 -9.44 -26.76 -12.36
C LYS A 241 -10.32 -26.09 -11.30
N GLY A 242 -11.58 -25.84 -11.63
CA GLY A 242 -12.58 -25.29 -10.70
C GLY A 242 -12.69 -23.76 -10.67
N ASN A 243 -11.75 -23.02 -11.28
CA ASN A 243 -11.76 -21.56 -11.32
C ASN A 243 -11.81 -20.91 -9.91
N GLU A 244 -11.20 -21.58 -8.94
CA GLU A 244 -11.09 -21.13 -7.56
C GLU A 244 -9.88 -20.18 -7.40
N ILE A 245 -9.92 -19.31 -6.40
CA ILE A 245 -8.80 -18.41 -6.10
C ILE A 245 -7.63 -19.24 -5.55
N ALA A 246 -6.48 -19.15 -6.19
CA ALA A 246 -5.23 -19.73 -5.73
C ALA A 246 -4.51 -18.76 -4.79
N PHE A 247 -4.32 -17.52 -5.25
CA PHE A 247 -3.68 -16.46 -4.51
C PHE A 247 -4.10 -15.09 -5.03
N VAL A 248 -3.89 -14.08 -4.19
CA VAL A 248 -4.00 -12.67 -4.54
C VAL A 248 -2.66 -12.02 -4.22
N MET A 249 -2.17 -11.19 -5.12
CA MET A 249 -0.95 -10.40 -4.91
C MET A 249 -1.23 -8.94 -5.25
N ALA A 250 -0.84 -8.01 -4.39
CA ALA A 250 -0.96 -6.57 -4.66
C ALA A 250 0.43 -5.95 -4.63
N SER A 251 0.77 -5.14 -5.63
CA SER A 251 1.95 -4.27 -5.59
C SER A 251 1.52 -2.83 -5.34
N LEU A 252 2.03 -2.23 -4.27
CA LEU A 252 1.70 -0.88 -3.84
C LEU A 252 2.95 0.00 -3.87
N HIS A 253 2.96 0.99 -4.75
CA HIS A 253 4.03 1.98 -4.83
C HIS A 253 4.11 2.81 -3.54
N TYR A 254 5.32 3.14 -3.07
CA TYR A 254 5.53 3.89 -1.83
C TYR A 254 5.02 5.33 -1.86
N HIS A 255 4.87 5.90 -3.05
CA HIS A 255 4.33 7.24 -3.24
C HIS A 255 2.95 7.39 -2.57
N HIS A 256 2.92 8.18 -1.49
CA HIS A 256 1.76 8.41 -0.62
C HIS A 256 1.07 7.16 -0.07
N LEU A 257 1.81 6.06 0.07
CA LEU A 257 1.25 4.79 0.53
C LEU A 257 0.70 4.88 1.95
N LEU A 258 1.44 5.53 2.85
CA LEU A 258 1.05 5.69 4.25
C LEU A 258 -0.23 6.53 4.37
N GLU A 259 -0.31 7.62 3.63
CA GLU A 259 -1.48 8.51 3.59
C GLU A 259 -2.71 7.76 3.04
N ARG A 260 -2.55 7.07 1.91
CA ARG A 260 -3.62 6.24 1.30
C ARG A 260 -4.10 5.12 2.24
N SER A 261 -3.19 4.58 3.06
CA SER A 261 -3.47 3.46 3.95
C SER A 261 -3.98 3.89 5.33
N THR A 262 -3.94 5.18 5.69
CA THR A 262 -4.27 5.65 7.05
C THR A 262 -5.25 6.82 7.13
N LEU A 263 -5.33 7.65 6.08
CA LEU A 263 -6.15 8.87 6.09
C LEU A 263 -7.51 8.70 5.39
N GLY A 264 -7.74 7.57 4.73
CA GLY A 264 -9.04 7.24 4.14
C GLY A 264 -10.01 6.66 5.17
N SER A 265 -11.18 6.24 4.69
CA SER A 265 -12.21 5.60 5.51
C SER A 265 -12.53 4.22 4.97
N ALA A 266 -13.41 3.49 5.65
CA ALA A 266 -13.83 2.15 5.21
C ALA A 266 -14.63 2.17 3.89
N THR A 267 -15.17 3.32 3.48
CA THR A 267 -16.06 3.46 2.32
C THR A 267 -15.55 4.44 1.28
N THR A 268 -14.60 5.31 1.64
CA THR A 268 -14.10 6.38 0.76
C THR A 268 -12.58 6.36 0.73
N GLN A 269 -12.03 6.24 -0.48
CA GLN A 269 -10.60 6.31 -0.73
C GLN A 269 -10.07 7.69 -0.35
N TYR A 270 -8.85 7.72 0.19
CA TYR A 270 -8.17 8.98 0.43
C TYR A 270 -7.76 9.61 -0.92
N VAL A 271 -8.24 10.82 -1.16
CA VAL A 271 -7.86 11.62 -2.34
C VAL A 271 -6.82 12.64 -1.89
N LEU A 272 -5.67 12.63 -2.57
CA LEU A 272 -4.62 13.61 -2.32
C LEU A 272 -5.10 15.03 -2.64
N PRO A 273 -4.64 16.04 -1.89
CA PRO A 273 -4.89 17.43 -2.26
C PRO A 273 -4.43 17.68 -3.70
N PRO A 274 -5.22 18.43 -4.50
CA PRO A 274 -4.85 18.70 -5.89
C PRO A 274 -3.50 19.43 -5.94
N HIS A 275 -2.63 18.98 -6.84
CA HIS A 275 -1.35 19.62 -7.08
C HIS A 275 -1.59 21.08 -7.48
N LYS A 276 -0.86 22.01 -6.85
CA LYS A 276 -0.87 23.41 -7.26
C LYS A 276 0.15 23.56 -8.38
N PRO A 277 -0.29 23.93 -9.60
CA PRO A 277 0.61 23.98 -10.73
C PRO A 277 1.79 24.90 -10.45
N ILE A 278 3.00 24.41 -10.72
CA ILE A 278 4.20 25.24 -10.70
C ILE A 278 4.28 25.85 -12.09
N LEU A 279 4.04 27.16 -12.19
CA LEU A 279 4.11 27.87 -13.47
C LEU A 279 5.50 27.70 -14.05
N ASP A 280 5.53 26.96 -15.16
CA ASP A 280 6.73 26.72 -15.94
C ASP A 280 7.11 28.01 -16.67
N ASP A 281 8.31 28.52 -16.44
CA ASP A 281 8.88 29.68 -17.12
C ASP A 281 9.61 29.29 -18.42
N ILE A 282 9.68 27.98 -18.71
CA ILE A 282 10.32 27.43 -19.91
C ILE A 282 9.44 27.71 -21.13
N ASP A 283 10.03 28.34 -22.14
CA ASP A 283 9.36 28.57 -23.43
C ASP A 283 8.94 27.21 -24.04
N PRO A 284 7.65 27.00 -24.34
CA PRO A 284 7.11 25.77 -24.93
C PRO A 284 7.82 25.31 -26.22
N LYS A 285 8.63 26.18 -26.84
CA LYS A 285 9.48 25.84 -27.99
C LYS A 285 10.69 24.97 -27.63
N TYR A 286 11.26 25.07 -26.44
CA TYR A 286 12.45 24.30 -26.02
C TYR A 286 12.11 22.88 -25.57
N GLY A 287 10.85 22.62 -25.23
CA GLY A 287 10.36 21.32 -24.80
C GLY A 287 10.68 21.01 -23.33
N LEU A 288 10.09 19.92 -22.84
CA LEU A 288 10.18 19.50 -21.45
C LEU A 288 11.51 18.78 -21.20
N HIS A 289 12.21 19.11 -20.13
CA HIS A 289 13.52 18.54 -19.79
C HIS A 289 13.66 18.32 -18.28
N GLY A 290 14.79 17.76 -17.85
CA GLY A 290 15.08 17.55 -16.43
C GLY A 290 14.35 16.37 -15.77
N TYR A 291 13.62 15.56 -16.53
CA TYR A 291 12.89 14.42 -15.96
C TYR A 291 13.86 13.30 -15.56
N GLN A 292 13.52 12.60 -14.48
CA GLN A 292 14.26 11.43 -14.03
C GLN A 292 13.31 10.24 -13.92
N LEU A 293 13.71 9.09 -14.46
CA LEU A 293 12.99 7.83 -14.31
C LEU A 293 13.78 6.94 -13.37
N HIS A 294 13.11 6.42 -12.36
CA HIS A 294 13.53 5.22 -11.65
C HIS A 294 12.56 4.08 -12.01
N ILE A 295 13.11 2.92 -12.34
CA ILE A 295 12.34 1.73 -12.70
C ILE A 295 12.92 0.50 -11.99
N ASP A 296 12.03 -0.30 -11.42
CA ASP A 296 12.35 -1.58 -10.79
C ASP A 296 11.44 -2.66 -11.39
N MET A 297 12.04 -3.69 -11.98
CA MET A 297 11.37 -4.87 -12.50
C MET A 297 11.72 -6.06 -11.61
N HIS A 298 10.73 -6.60 -10.90
CA HIS A 298 10.95 -7.67 -9.93
C HIS A 298 9.84 -8.72 -9.95
N SER A 299 10.14 -9.85 -9.32
CA SER A 299 9.16 -10.87 -8.99
C SER A 299 9.61 -11.68 -7.79
N GLY A 300 8.69 -11.99 -6.86
CA GLY A 300 8.91 -12.95 -5.78
C GLY A 300 10.21 -12.75 -5.01
N GLY A 301 10.57 -11.50 -4.71
CA GLY A 301 11.79 -11.16 -3.97
C GLY A 301 13.05 -10.94 -4.81
N HIS A 302 12.99 -11.21 -6.11
CA HIS A 302 14.12 -11.10 -7.02
C HIS A 302 13.94 -9.88 -7.94
N ALA A 303 14.89 -8.95 -7.90
CA ALA A 303 14.96 -7.85 -8.84
C ALA A 303 15.72 -8.31 -10.11
N TYR A 304 15.06 -8.20 -11.26
CA TYR A 304 15.65 -8.50 -12.58
C TYR A 304 16.39 -7.28 -13.14
N MET A 305 15.86 -6.09 -12.86
CA MET A 305 16.44 -4.84 -13.30
C MET A 305 16.00 -3.73 -12.35
N CYS A 306 16.95 -2.95 -11.89
CA CYS A 306 16.70 -1.72 -11.14
C CYS A 306 17.63 -0.66 -11.72
N GLY A 307 17.08 0.45 -12.17
CA GLY A 307 17.85 1.48 -12.87
C GLY A 307 17.26 2.87 -12.71
N THR A 308 18.15 3.86 -12.64
CA THR A 308 17.79 5.28 -12.62
C THR A 308 18.37 5.99 -13.82
N PHE A 309 17.52 6.65 -14.59
CA PHE A 309 17.86 7.40 -15.80
C PHE A 309 17.57 8.87 -15.59
N ARG A 310 18.55 9.72 -15.84
CA ARG A 310 18.50 11.16 -15.58
C ARG A 310 18.46 11.95 -16.88
N ASN A 311 18.07 13.22 -16.74
CA ASN A 311 18.08 14.20 -17.82
C ASN A 311 17.26 13.75 -19.03
N LEU A 312 16.12 13.10 -18.78
CA LEU A 312 15.17 12.77 -19.82
C LEU A 312 14.52 14.06 -20.32
N PHE A 313 14.44 14.17 -21.64
CA PHE A 313 13.90 15.36 -22.30
C PHE A 313 13.02 14.95 -23.48
N CYS A 314 12.09 15.84 -23.83
CA CYS A 314 11.25 15.73 -25.00
C CYS A 314 11.13 17.08 -25.69
N ARG A 315 11.56 17.12 -26.96
CA ARG A 315 11.38 18.30 -27.81
C ARG A 315 9.93 18.37 -28.30
N LYS A 316 9.45 19.58 -28.58
CA LYS A 316 8.09 19.83 -29.08
C LYS A 316 7.68 18.95 -30.27
N GLU A 317 8.61 18.68 -31.18
CA GLU A 317 8.38 17.84 -32.38
C GLU A 317 7.97 16.38 -32.07
N TYR A 318 8.32 15.91 -30.87
CA TYR A 318 8.01 14.57 -30.38
C TYR A 318 6.74 14.53 -29.52
N ILE A 319 6.07 15.67 -29.33
CA ILE A 319 4.72 15.73 -28.76
C ILE A 319 3.73 15.42 -29.89
N ARG A 320 3.11 14.24 -29.84
CA ARG A 320 2.18 13.78 -30.87
C ARG A 320 1.04 13.01 -30.25
N ASN A 321 -0.15 13.14 -30.84
CA ASN A 321 -1.35 12.39 -30.45
C ASN A 321 -1.70 12.54 -28.95
N GLY A 322 -1.43 13.71 -28.36
CA GLY A 322 -1.70 13.98 -26.95
C GLY A 322 -0.69 13.36 -25.98
N TYR A 323 0.45 12.85 -26.45
CA TYR A 323 1.51 12.30 -25.61
C TYR A 323 2.87 12.96 -25.85
N LEU A 324 3.60 13.17 -24.77
CA LEU A 324 5.01 13.55 -24.72
C LEU A 324 5.87 12.28 -24.71
N ARG A 325 6.80 12.13 -25.66
CA ARG A 325 7.68 10.97 -25.77
C ARG A 325 9.05 11.21 -25.12
N LEU A 326 9.34 10.50 -24.03
CA LEU A 326 10.66 10.46 -23.38
C LEU A 326 11.36 9.15 -23.75
N SER A 327 12.46 9.24 -24.52
CA SER A 327 13.29 8.09 -24.85
C SER A 327 14.32 7.85 -23.76
N VAL A 328 14.27 6.67 -23.14
CA VAL A 328 15.11 6.30 -21.99
C VAL A 328 16.28 5.45 -22.47
N VAL A 329 15.96 4.36 -23.18
CA VAL A 329 16.93 3.51 -23.87
C VAL A 329 16.64 3.60 -25.36
N SER A 330 17.64 4.01 -26.14
CA SER A 330 17.52 4.14 -27.57
C SER A 330 17.85 2.83 -28.28
N TYR A 331 16.94 2.42 -29.16
CA TYR A 331 17.17 1.30 -30.08
C TYR A 331 18.43 1.45 -30.94
N LYS A 332 18.85 2.70 -31.23
CA LYS A 332 20.02 2.99 -32.08
C LYS A 332 21.34 3.06 -31.30
N ASN A 333 21.31 3.08 -29.97
CA ASN A 333 22.49 3.27 -29.15
C ASN A 333 22.75 2.03 -28.29
N ASN A 334 23.60 1.13 -28.79
CA ASN A 334 23.90 -0.14 -28.14
C ASN A 334 24.54 0.02 -26.75
N SER A 335 25.19 1.15 -26.47
CA SER A 335 25.76 1.42 -25.13
C SER A 335 24.70 1.65 -24.04
N GLN A 336 23.45 1.89 -24.43
CA GLN A 336 22.32 2.06 -23.50
C GLN A 336 21.55 0.76 -23.25
N HIS A 337 21.90 -0.34 -23.93
CA HIS A 337 21.18 -1.60 -23.81
C HIS A 337 21.53 -2.26 -22.47
N LEU A 338 20.51 -2.78 -21.79
CA LEU A 338 20.65 -3.26 -20.42
C LEU A 338 20.27 -4.73 -20.33
N PRO A 339 21.11 -5.58 -19.71
CA PRO A 339 20.73 -6.96 -19.44
C PRO A 339 19.66 -7.01 -18.35
N LEU A 340 18.70 -7.94 -18.50
CA LEU A 340 17.85 -8.42 -17.42
C LEU A 340 18.60 -9.55 -16.71
N VAL A 341 18.82 -9.38 -15.41
CA VAL A 341 19.59 -10.33 -14.61
C VAL A 341 18.74 -11.55 -14.29
N GLY A 342 19.17 -12.73 -14.75
CA GLY A 342 18.54 -14.01 -14.43
C GLY A 342 17.46 -14.45 -15.43
N LYS A 343 16.87 -15.63 -15.17
CA LYS A 343 15.80 -16.18 -16.01
C LYS A 343 14.51 -15.40 -15.75
N ALA A 344 14.13 -14.58 -16.72
CA ALA A 344 12.94 -13.76 -16.64
C ALA A 344 11.67 -14.63 -16.45
N GLY A 345 10.96 -14.46 -15.34
CA GLY A 345 9.75 -15.21 -15.01
C GLY A 345 9.01 -14.68 -13.77
N PHE A 346 7.72 -14.96 -13.66
CA PHE A 346 7.05 -14.75 -12.38
C PHE A 346 7.51 -15.83 -11.41
N PHE A 347 7.55 -15.50 -10.14
CA PHE A 347 7.73 -16.39 -9.02
C PHE A 347 6.55 -16.11 -8.11
N TRP A 348 5.45 -16.82 -8.31
CA TRP A 348 4.41 -16.89 -7.29
C TRP A 348 4.59 -18.16 -6.51
N LYS A 349 4.43 -18.02 -5.19
CA LYS A 349 4.51 -19.10 -4.22
C LYS A 349 3.11 -19.37 -3.72
N THR A 350 2.65 -20.59 -3.93
CA THR A 350 1.64 -21.20 -3.06
C THR A 350 2.33 -22.18 -2.13
N ASP A 351 1.60 -22.82 -1.23
CA ASP A 351 2.17 -23.84 -0.33
C ASP A 351 2.84 -25.02 -1.09
N VAL A 352 2.65 -25.14 -2.42
CA VAL A 352 3.05 -26.33 -3.19
C VAL A 352 3.69 -26.07 -4.57
N PHE A 353 3.55 -24.89 -5.22
CA PHE A 353 3.94 -24.72 -6.64
C PHE A 353 4.58 -23.36 -7.02
N GLU A 354 5.27 -23.36 -8.17
CA GLU A 354 5.96 -22.23 -8.85
C GLU A 354 5.56 -22.18 -10.34
N GLY A 355 5.41 -20.99 -10.96
CA GLY A 355 5.10 -20.84 -12.39
C GLY A 355 5.52 -19.49 -13.02
N ILE A 356 5.76 -19.46 -14.35
CA ILE A 356 6.61 -18.48 -15.07
C ILE A 356 5.82 -17.51 -16.01
N ASN A 357 6.35 -16.29 -16.25
CA ASN A 357 6.07 -15.29 -17.34
C ASN A 357 5.45 -13.89 -17.03
N SER A 358 5.39 -13.40 -15.80
CA SER A 358 4.96 -12.02 -15.50
C SER A 358 5.89 -11.31 -14.50
N PHE A 359 6.04 -10.00 -14.65
CA PHE A 359 6.88 -9.18 -13.76
C PHE A 359 6.01 -8.12 -13.08
N MET A 360 6.42 -7.69 -11.90
CA MET A 360 5.98 -6.40 -11.38
C MET A 360 6.92 -5.33 -11.91
N MET A 361 6.34 -4.26 -12.44
CA MET A 361 7.06 -3.09 -12.90
C MET A 361 6.65 -1.91 -12.04
N ASP A 362 7.61 -1.39 -11.29
CA ASP A 362 7.48 -0.18 -10.50
C ASP A 362 8.18 0.95 -11.23
N VAL A 363 7.48 2.06 -11.39
CA VAL A 363 7.97 3.24 -12.10
C VAL A 363 7.75 4.45 -11.22
N THR A 364 8.83 5.20 -10.99
CA THR A 364 8.80 6.54 -10.42
C THR A 364 9.42 7.52 -11.40
N VAL A 365 8.61 8.43 -11.93
CA VAL A 365 9.06 9.57 -12.73
C VAL A 365 9.07 10.81 -11.84
N LEU A 366 10.20 11.51 -11.82
CA LEU A 366 10.36 12.81 -11.18
C LEU A 366 10.32 13.92 -12.22
N ASP A 367 9.75 15.06 -11.82
CA ASP A 367 9.92 16.32 -12.54
C ASP A 367 11.32 16.93 -12.31
N GLU A 368 11.57 18.06 -12.97
CA GLU A 368 12.82 18.82 -12.83
C GLU A 368 13.11 19.26 -11.39
N ALA A 369 12.06 19.51 -10.58
CA ALA A 369 12.20 19.86 -9.17
C ALA A 369 12.46 18.64 -8.26
N GLY A 370 12.59 17.43 -8.83
CA GLY A 370 12.79 16.18 -8.11
C GLY A 370 11.54 15.69 -7.37
N LYS A 371 10.36 16.22 -7.71
CA LYS A 371 9.09 15.80 -7.11
C LYS A 371 8.50 14.61 -7.89
N PRO A 372 7.92 13.62 -7.19
CA PRO A 372 7.22 12.53 -7.85
C PRO A 372 6.08 13.05 -8.74
N PHE A 373 6.24 12.86 -10.04
CA PHE A 373 5.34 13.32 -11.08
C PHE A 373 4.41 12.20 -11.54
N TRP A 374 4.94 11.01 -11.83
CA TRP A 374 4.13 9.84 -12.22
C TRP A 374 4.68 8.57 -11.57
N CYS A 375 3.85 7.92 -10.77
CA CYS A 375 4.24 6.76 -9.97
C CYS A 375 3.21 5.65 -10.10
N PHE A 376 3.65 4.43 -10.40
CA PHE A 376 2.78 3.26 -10.38
C PHE A 376 3.57 1.98 -10.11
N SER A 377 2.82 0.96 -9.69
CA SER A 377 3.29 -0.41 -9.52
C SER A 377 2.26 -1.32 -10.18
N ALA A 378 2.66 -2.08 -11.19
CA ALA A 378 1.71 -2.89 -11.96
C ALA A 378 2.32 -4.18 -12.51
N PRO A 379 1.51 -5.25 -12.61
CA PRO A 379 1.94 -6.46 -13.28
C PRO A 379 2.00 -6.23 -14.80
N VAL A 380 3.13 -6.60 -15.40
CA VAL A 380 3.38 -6.55 -16.83
C VAL A 380 3.67 -7.95 -17.38
N PHE A 381 3.23 -8.19 -18.60
CA PHE A 381 3.44 -9.44 -19.32
C PHE A 381 4.38 -9.25 -20.50
N MET A 382 5.28 -10.21 -20.68
CA MET A 382 6.17 -10.26 -21.83
C MET A 382 5.42 -10.85 -23.04
N LYS A 383 5.08 -10.02 -24.03
CA LYS A 383 4.42 -10.48 -25.27
C LYS A 383 5.46 -10.63 -26.39
N ALA A 384 5.48 -11.77 -27.08
CA ALA A 384 6.29 -11.93 -28.28
C ALA A 384 5.88 -10.90 -29.35
N SER A 385 6.87 -10.22 -29.93
CA SER A 385 6.66 -9.30 -31.04
C SER A 385 6.44 -10.11 -32.32
N SER A 386 5.42 -9.75 -33.10
CA SER A 386 5.16 -10.31 -34.43
C SER A 386 5.79 -9.50 -35.56
N GLU A 387 6.35 -8.32 -35.25
CA GLU A 387 7.05 -7.50 -36.22
C GLU A 387 8.51 -7.98 -36.34
N PRO A 388 9.00 -8.30 -37.56
CA PRO A 388 10.41 -8.58 -37.77
C PRO A 388 11.21 -7.29 -37.50
N ASP A 389 12.13 -7.34 -36.55
CA ASP A 389 12.93 -6.19 -36.12
C ASP A 389 14.29 -6.30 -36.86
N CYS A 390 14.38 -5.67 -38.05
CA CYS A 390 15.48 -5.84 -39.03
C CYS A 390 16.92 -5.65 -38.51
N PHE A 391 17.11 -5.11 -37.29
CA PHE A 391 18.41 -4.90 -36.67
C PHE A 391 18.84 -6.03 -35.71
N TYR A 392 17.88 -6.79 -35.16
CA TYR A 392 18.12 -7.86 -34.18
C TYR A 392 17.56 -9.22 -34.59
N ASP A 393 17.08 -9.36 -35.83
CA ASP A 393 16.63 -10.64 -36.39
C ASP A 393 17.68 -11.77 -36.25
N CYS A 394 18.98 -11.41 -36.13
CA CYS A 394 20.08 -12.35 -35.92
C CYS A 394 20.39 -12.68 -34.43
N MET A 395 19.74 -12.02 -33.47
CA MET A 395 20.06 -12.10 -32.04
C MET A 395 19.02 -12.88 -31.22
N GLY A 396 17.85 -13.15 -31.80
CA GLY A 396 16.81 -14.02 -31.24
C GLY A 396 15.41 -13.38 -31.20
N PRO A 397 14.44 -14.03 -30.55
CA PRO A 397 13.06 -13.54 -30.51
C PRO A 397 12.94 -12.20 -29.77
N SER A 398 12.14 -11.30 -30.33
CA SER A 398 11.84 -9.99 -29.75
C SER A 398 10.56 -10.03 -28.91
N TYR A 399 10.56 -9.31 -27.79
CA TYR A 399 9.44 -9.22 -26.87
C TYR A 399 9.12 -7.76 -26.51
N CYS A 400 7.86 -7.52 -26.16
CA CYS A 400 7.35 -6.20 -25.76
C CYS A 400 6.67 -6.29 -24.39
N LEU A 401 7.04 -5.39 -23.49
CA LEU A 401 6.34 -5.11 -22.24
C LEU A 401 5.68 -3.74 -22.38
N ASN A 402 4.35 -3.70 -22.24
CA ASN A 402 3.60 -2.46 -22.35
C ASN A 402 2.71 -2.26 -21.13
N TYR A 403 2.75 -1.05 -20.59
CA TYR A 403 1.85 -0.57 -19.54
C TYR A 403 1.12 0.69 -20.02
N VAL A 404 -0.14 0.87 -19.63
CA VAL A 404 -0.97 2.04 -19.97
C VAL A 404 -1.89 2.34 -18.79
N ASP A 405 -1.96 3.61 -18.39
CA ASP A 405 -2.95 4.16 -17.46
C ASP A 405 -3.51 5.51 -17.99
N SER A 406 -4.20 6.26 -17.13
CA SER A 406 -4.73 7.59 -17.49
C SER A 406 -3.65 8.65 -17.74
N ASP A 407 -2.47 8.43 -17.15
CA ASP A 407 -1.41 9.42 -17.00
C ASP A 407 -0.34 9.24 -18.08
N GLY A 408 -0.19 8.02 -18.60
CA GLY A 408 0.78 7.69 -19.62
C GLY A 408 0.80 6.23 -20.05
N LYS A 409 1.83 5.90 -20.82
CA LYS A 409 2.16 4.54 -21.23
C LYS A 409 3.67 4.31 -21.21
N VAL A 410 4.07 3.11 -20.85
CA VAL A 410 5.46 2.66 -20.86
C VAL A 410 5.59 1.53 -21.88
N CYS A 411 6.55 1.66 -22.79
CA CYS A 411 6.84 0.67 -23.81
C CYS A 411 8.30 0.23 -23.68
N VAL A 412 8.52 -1.04 -23.40
CA VAL A 412 9.85 -1.66 -23.33
C VAL A 412 9.94 -2.76 -24.37
N LYS A 413 10.98 -2.73 -25.19
CA LYS A 413 11.36 -3.82 -26.10
C LYS A 413 12.54 -4.59 -25.54
N LEU A 414 12.42 -5.90 -25.58
CA LEU A 414 13.42 -6.87 -25.16
C LEU A 414 13.83 -7.75 -26.33
N VAL A 415 15.08 -8.17 -26.37
CA VAL A 415 15.56 -9.23 -27.26
C VAL A 415 16.12 -10.36 -26.40
N GLY A 416 15.65 -11.58 -26.64
CA GLY A 416 16.19 -12.77 -25.99
C GLY A 416 17.40 -13.29 -26.76
N MET A 417 18.52 -13.47 -26.07
CA MET A 417 19.72 -14.12 -26.61
C MET A 417 19.65 -15.63 -26.34
N GLU A 418 20.03 -16.45 -27.32
CA GLU A 418 20.03 -17.91 -27.16
C GLU A 418 21.17 -18.39 -26.24
N GLU A 419 22.34 -17.74 -26.32
CA GLU A 419 23.54 -18.05 -25.52
C GLU A 419 24.27 -16.76 -25.11
N PRO A 420 24.32 -16.39 -23.80
CA PRO A 420 23.57 -16.97 -22.68
C PRO A 420 22.06 -16.68 -22.78
N LYS A 421 21.21 -17.49 -22.14
CA LYS A 421 19.74 -17.31 -22.04
C LYS A 421 19.37 -16.07 -21.22
N GLU A 422 19.72 -14.91 -21.73
CA GLU A 422 19.57 -13.59 -21.15
C GLU A 422 18.67 -12.73 -22.04
N TYR A 423 17.98 -11.78 -21.42
CA TYR A 423 17.15 -10.82 -22.13
C TYR A 423 17.80 -9.45 -22.05
N TYR A 424 17.82 -8.70 -23.15
CA TYR A 424 18.37 -7.35 -23.19
C TYR A 424 17.27 -6.34 -23.50
N ILE A 425 17.18 -5.28 -22.71
CA ILE A 425 16.36 -4.10 -23.01
C ILE A 425 17.07 -3.31 -24.11
N VAL A 426 16.51 -3.38 -25.32
CA VAL A 426 17.03 -2.67 -26.49
C VAL A 426 16.33 -1.32 -26.70
N SER A 427 15.13 -1.14 -26.15
CA SER A 427 14.40 0.13 -26.24
C SER A 427 13.48 0.30 -25.05
N MET A 428 13.46 1.51 -24.49
CA MET A 428 12.55 1.89 -23.42
C MET A 428 12.07 3.31 -23.67
N VAL A 429 10.75 3.49 -23.77
CA VAL A 429 10.12 4.77 -24.06
C VAL A 429 8.94 4.98 -23.13
N LEU A 430 8.96 6.12 -22.44
CA LEU A 430 7.83 6.62 -21.66
C LEU A 430 7.04 7.58 -22.54
N TYR A 431 5.72 7.49 -22.48
CA TYR A 431 4.83 8.46 -23.09
C TYR A 431 3.92 9.03 -22.02
N VAL A 432 4.09 10.31 -21.71
CA VAL A 432 3.29 11.01 -20.69
C VAL A 432 2.15 11.74 -21.37
N SER A 433 0.95 11.66 -20.81
CA SER A 433 -0.22 12.38 -21.32
C SER A 433 -0.03 13.90 -21.21
N THR A 434 -0.28 14.61 -22.30
CA THR A 434 -0.31 16.09 -22.33
C THR A 434 -1.28 16.66 -21.29
N LYS A 435 -2.41 15.98 -21.04
CA LYS A 435 -3.37 16.38 -19.98
C LYS A 435 -2.71 16.45 -18.61
N LYS A 436 -1.85 15.46 -18.29
CA LYS A 436 -1.14 15.41 -17.02
C LYS A 436 -0.11 16.53 -16.92
N VAL A 437 0.70 16.72 -17.96
CA VAL A 437 1.68 17.82 -18.04
C VAL A 437 0.98 19.18 -17.87
N ASN A 438 -0.09 19.42 -18.63
CA ASN A 438 -0.85 20.66 -18.59
C ASN A 438 -1.44 20.91 -17.20
N SER A 439 -1.92 19.87 -16.51
CA SER A 439 -2.41 19.99 -15.14
C SER A 439 -1.30 20.23 -14.10
N TRP A 440 -0.08 19.73 -14.36
CA TRP A 440 1.04 19.84 -13.42
C TRP A 440 1.75 21.19 -13.51
N TYR A 441 1.90 21.73 -14.72
CA TYR A 441 2.62 22.98 -14.97
C TYR A 441 1.70 24.18 -15.27
N GLY A 442 0.40 23.95 -15.42
CA GLY A 442 -0.55 25.00 -15.81
C GLY A 442 -0.37 25.45 -17.26
N THR A 443 0.15 24.56 -18.11
CA THR A 443 0.47 24.81 -19.53
C THR A 443 -0.63 24.28 -20.46
N ASN A 444 -0.48 24.50 -21.77
CA ASN A 444 -1.40 24.03 -22.80
C ASN A 444 -0.65 23.46 -24.02
N TYR A 445 0.07 22.35 -23.80
CA TYR A 445 0.77 21.56 -24.82
C TYR A 445 -0.14 20.70 -25.68
#